data_AF-A0A6J6JPR1-F1
#
_entry.id   AF-A0A6J6JPR1-F1
#
_cell.length_a   1.000
_cell.length_b   1.000
_cell.length_c   1.000
_cell.angle_alpha   90.00
_cell.angle_beta   90.00
_cell.angle_gamma   90.00
#
_symmetry.space_group_name_H-M   'P 1'
#
loop_
_entity.id
_entity.type
_entity.pdbx_description
1 polymer ?
#
loop_
_entity_poly.entity_id
_entity_poly.type
_entity_poly.pdbx_seq_one_letter_code
_entity_poly.pdbx_strand_id
1 'polypeptide(L)'
;MKRVVAVSAVSALLLTGLLALPANAIAPGNCTTGSLTIIANEVTSAFGCSGEAVVPATVTSIGASAFEDEADVHTITFAAGSALTSIGAQAFASSGITAIAIPSGVMSIGAQAFALTSDLTSIAFDAESELTVIGFEGFINSGLTAITIPASVSAIGDAAFELTADLTAVTFESGSQLTAISQEAFQYSGLTRVEIPTGVTSIGIGAFYNNLDLETVRIPSTVTSIAASAFQRTISLTDVYFAGKTAPAVGADAFGDPENMRVLDAKARISYSARSSFGLLGTTWNDLVVQYTKRSSELVEVLEEPQLVSLTLKGSSLSKKQMKKLRALVLAVGRKGSFEITAGVVKKEGMTRAGAKALARNQAKLVRGYLVARGVKLLRTSIKVRVLDTGAVPKTLVVGRKL
;
A
#
# COMPACT_ATOMS: atom_id res chain seq x y z
N MET A 1 17.17 59.19 -3.45
CA MET A 1 16.09 58.19 -3.42
C MET A 1 16.44 57.04 -4.37
N LYS A 2 16.19 55.81 -3.90
CA LYS A 2 16.19 54.50 -4.59
C LYS A 2 17.53 53.78 -4.82
N ARG A 3 17.67 52.73 -3.98
CA ARG A 3 18.44 51.48 -4.10
C ARG A 3 18.03 50.67 -5.35
N VAL A 4 18.79 49.58 -5.57
CA VAL A 4 18.51 48.30 -6.29
C VAL A 4 19.50 48.13 -7.47
N VAL A 5 20.27 47.05 -7.66
CA VAL A 5 20.47 45.75 -6.97
C VAL A 5 21.84 45.22 -7.41
N ALA A 6 22.62 44.63 -6.50
CA ALA A 6 23.75 43.78 -6.84
C ALA A 6 23.23 42.35 -7.02
N VAL A 7 23.24 41.85 -8.25
CA VAL A 7 23.16 40.41 -8.55
C VAL A 7 24.60 39.92 -8.57
N SER A 8 25.03 39.21 -7.53
CA SER A 8 26.27 38.43 -7.57
C SER A 8 25.90 36.96 -7.77
N ALA A 9 26.42 36.42 -8.86
CA ALA A 9 26.24 35.05 -9.31
C ALA A 9 26.68 34.02 -8.25
N VAL A 10 25.84 33.02 -8.01
CA VAL A 10 26.27 31.70 -7.55
C VAL A 10 25.81 30.70 -8.59
N SER A 11 26.67 30.47 -9.57
CA SER A 11 26.66 29.30 -10.43
C SER A 11 28.11 28.95 -10.71
N ALA A 12 28.59 27.94 -10.00
CA ALA A 12 29.77 27.20 -10.40
C ALA A 12 29.47 25.72 -10.19
N LEU A 13 29.17 25.06 -11.32
CA LEU A 13 29.37 23.65 -11.54
C LEU A 13 30.65 23.16 -10.86
N LEU A 14 30.55 22.08 -10.10
CA LEU A 14 31.62 21.09 -10.00
C LEU A 14 31.10 19.77 -10.57
N LEU A 15 31.12 19.70 -11.90
CA LEU A 15 31.26 18.45 -12.62
C LEU A 15 32.75 18.16 -12.74
N THR A 16 33.31 17.42 -11.78
CA THR A 16 34.69 16.90 -11.88
C THR A 16 34.75 15.52 -11.23
N GLY A 17 34.96 14.50 -12.07
CA GLY A 17 35.56 13.22 -11.68
C GLY A 17 34.73 12.32 -10.78
N LEU A 18 34.16 11.26 -11.37
CA LEU A 18 33.83 10.03 -10.66
C LEU A 18 35.15 9.35 -10.22
N LEU A 19 35.81 9.92 -9.21
CA LEU A 19 36.80 9.20 -8.42
C LEU A 19 36.00 8.44 -7.38
N ALA A 20 35.97 7.11 -7.51
CA ALA A 20 35.52 6.24 -6.43
C ALA A 20 36.31 6.63 -5.17
N LEU A 21 35.62 7.25 -4.20
CA LEU A 21 36.20 7.46 -2.89
C LEU A 21 36.60 6.09 -2.34
N PRO A 22 37.79 5.93 -1.74
CA PRO A 22 38.15 4.68 -1.10
C PRO A 22 37.12 4.36 -0.01
N ALA A 23 36.90 3.07 0.24
CA ALA A 23 35.90 2.51 1.16
C ALA A 23 35.92 3.03 2.62
N ASN A 24 36.82 3.95 2.96
CA ASN A 24 37.04 4.56 4.28
C ASN A 24 37.12 6.10 4.22
N ALA A 25 36.68 6.74 3.13
CA ALA A 25 36.71 8.20 3.04
C ALA A 25 35.64 8.82 3.96
N ILE A 26 36.10 9.44 5.06
CA ILE A 26 35.34 10.45 5.81
C ILE A 26 35.17 11.64 4.87
N ALA A 27 34.01 11.76 4.22
CA ALA A 27 33.68 12.98 3.48
C ALA A 27 33.24 14.06 4.49
N PRO A 28 33.92 15.22 4.58
CA PRO A 28 33.40 16.33 5.35
C PRO A 28 32.07 16.79 4.73
N GLY A 29 31.02 16.92 5.54
CA GLY A 29 29.75 17.52 5.13
C GLY A 29 28.62 16.57 4.72
N ASN A 30 28.62 15.32 5.18
CA ASN A 30 27.43 14.46 5.06
C ASN A 30 26.37 14.77 6.13
N CYS A 31 26.66 15.68 7.06
CA CYS A 31 25.74 16.15 8.07
C CYS A 31 25.80 17.68 8.13
N THR A 32 24.76 18.35 8.67
CA THR A 32 24.77 19.81 8.84
C THR A 32 25.91 20.25 9.76
N THR A 33 26.12 19.50 10.84
CA THR A 33 27.37 19.50 11.60
C THR A 33 27.84 18.05 11.79
N GLY A 34 29.14 17.82 11.97
CA GLY A 34 29.71 16.48 12.09
C GLY A 34 29.91 15.76 10.75
N SER A 35 30.00 14.43 10.80
CA SER A 35 30.15 13.59 9.62
C SER A 35 29.69 12.16 9.89
N LEU A 36 29.03 11.54 8.92
CA LEU A 36 28.78 10.10 8.94
C LEU A 36 30.11 9.33 8.89
N THR A 37 30.25 8.32 9.75
CA THR A 37 31.32 7.32 9.64
C THR A 37 30.87 6.24 8.67
N ILE A 38 31.57 6.14 7.54
CA ILE A 38 31.27 5.16 6.49
C ILE A 38 32.47 4.22 6.32
N ILE A 39 32.23 2.92 6.50
CA ILE A 39 33.24 1.87 6.36
C ILE A 39 32.69 0.81 5.41
N ALA A 40 33.41 0.51 4.33
CA ALA A 40 33.01 -0.50 3.36
C ALA A 40 31.60 -0.29 2.79
N ASN A 41 31.23 0.98 2.50
CA ASN A 41 29.90 1.40 2.04
C ASN A 41 28.76 1.20 3.05
N GLU A 42 29.07 0.99 4.32
CA GLU A 42 28.10 0.95 5.41
C GLU A 42 28.21 2.22 6.25
N VAL A 43 27.08 2.87 6.58
CA VAL A 43 27.08 3.89 7.64
C VAL A 43 27.15 3.16 8.97
N THR A 44 28.27 3.25 9.67
CA THR A 44 28.49 2.51 10.94
C THR A 44 28.24 3.36 12.18
N SER A 45 28.20 4.69 12.04
CA SER A 45 27.96 5.63 13.13
C SER A 45 27.68 7.03 12.58
N ALA A 46 26.72 7.71 13.17
CA ALA A 46 26.39 9.11 12.94
C ALA A 46 26.75 10.00 14.15
N PHE A 47 27.52 9.48 15.11
CA PHE A 47 27.94 10.23 16.30
C PHE A 47 28.44 11.64 16.00
N GLY A 48 27.77 12.62 16.62
CA GLY A 48 28.09 14.04 16.48
C GLY A 48 27.54 14.67 15.21
N CYS A 49 26.72 13.95 14.43
CA CYS A 49 25.90 14.55 13.40
C CYS A 49 24.73 15.32 14.00
N SER A 50 24.36 16.42 13.36
CA SER A 50 23.10 17.11 13.66
C SER A 50 22.48 17.71 12.42
N GLY A 51 21.19 18.05 12.52
CA GLY A 51 20.39 18.63 11.45
C GLY A 51 20.03 17.59 10.39
N GLU A 52 20.40 17.89 9.15
CA GLU A 52 20.24 16.98 8.01
C GLU A 52 21.48 16.10 7.84
N ALA A 53 21.27 14.78 7.70
CA ALA A 53 22.26 13.83 7.24
C ALA A 53 21.96 13.34 5.81
N VAL A 54 22.93 13.47 4.92
CA VAL A 54 22.87 13.06 3.52
C VAL A 54 23.69 11.79 3.33
N VAL A 55 23.01 10.68 3.04
CA VAL A 55 23.61 9.38 2.78
C VAL A 55 24.07 9.31 1.32
N PRO A 56 25.39 9.13 1.05
CA PRO A 56 25.92 9.07 -0.32
C PRO A 56 25.37 7.89 -1.13
N ALA A 57 25.31 8.05 -2.46
CA ALA A 57 24.73 7.05 -3.36
C ALA A 57 25.48 5.69 -3.35
N THR A 58 26.74 5.68 -2.94
CA THR A 58 27.57 4.47 -2.85
C THR A 58 27.29 3.63 -1.62
N VAL A 59 26.58 4.16 -0.62
CA VAL A 59 26.24 3.42 0.61
C VAL A 59 25.26 2.30 0.28
N THR A 60 25.60 1.09 0.72
CA THR A 60 24.83 -0.12 0.49
C THR A 60 24.02 -0.57 1.70
N SER A 61 24.39 -0.13 2.91
CA SER A 61 23.70 -0.46 4.17
C SER A 61 23.78 0.68 5.18
N ILE A 62 22.73 0.82 5.99
CA ILE A 62 22.83 1.50 7.29
C ILE A 62 23.08 0.43 8.33
N GLY A 63 24.21 0.51 9.03
CA GLY A 63 24.63 -0.46 10.02
C GLY A 63 23.72 -0.50 11.24
N ALA A 64 23.90 -1.52 12.06
CA ALA A 64 23.18 -1.62 13.34
C ALA A 64 23.51 -0.41 14.22
N SER A 65 22.50 0.16 14.86
CA SER A 65 22.64 1.33 15.76
C SER A 65 23.30 2.57 15.14
N ALA A 66 23.41 2.67 13.82
CA ALA A 66 24.21 3.71 13.19
C ALA A 66 23.75 5.15 13.49
N PHE A 67 22.46 5.35 13.75
CA PHE A 67 21.82 6.59 14.19
C PHE A 67 21.04 6.40 15.51
N GLU A 68 21.37 5.37 16.30
CA GLU A 68 20.72 5.17 17.59
C GLU A 68 21.01 6.35 18.53
N ASP A 69 19.98 6.85 19.22
CA ASP A 69 20.05 7.99 20.15
C ASP A 69 20.56 9.31 19.52
N GLU A 70 20.60 9.42 18.20
CA GLU A 70 20.96 10.66 17.49
C GLU A 70 19.78 11.65 17.45
N ALA A 71 19.43 12.18 18.62
CA ALA A 71 18.30 13.09 18.83
C ALA A 71 18.42 14.41 18.04
N ASP A 72 19.64 14.82 17.68
CA ASP A 72 19.89 16.06 16.94
C ASP A 72 19.79 15.88 15.42
N VAL A 73 19.65 14.66 14.91
CA VAL A 73 19.45 14.36 13.48
C VAL A 73 17.95 14.29 13.18
N HIS A 74 17.45 15.28 12.44
CA HIS A 74 16.01 15.45 12.20
C HIS A 74 15.57 15.01 10.80
N THR A 75 16.52 14.99 9.86
CA THR A 75 16.28 14.71 8.45
C THR A 75 17.36 13.76 7.93
N ILE A 76 16.93 12.68 7.27
CA ILE A 76 17.80 11.79 6.51
C ILE A 76 17.43 11.91 5.04
N THR A 77 18.40 12.20 4.18
CA THR A 77 18.22 12.18 2.72
C THR A 77 19.19 11.20 2.07
N PHE A 78 18.74 10.57 0.98
CA PHE A 78 19.58 9.67 0.19
C PHE A 78 19.91 10.34 -1.14
N ALA A 79 21.19 10.32 -1.53
CA ALA A 79 21.60 10.86 -2.81
C ALA A 79 20.94 10.11 -3.98
N ALA A 80 20.71 10.83 -5.08
CA ALA A 80 20.09 10.27 -6.28
C ALA A 80 20.86 9.05 -6.80
N GLY A 81 20.12 7.98 -7.12
CA GLY A 81 20.73 6.70 -7.52
C GLY A 81 21.30 5.90 -6.35
N SER A 82 20.71 6.05 -5.16
CA SER A 82 21.08 5.30 -3.95
C SER A 82 21.23 3.80 -4.22
N ALA A 83 22.35 3.23 -3.76
CA ALA A 83 22.62 1.79 -3.77
C ALA A 83 22.20 1.10 -2.47
N LEU A 84 21.41 1.78 -1.61
CA LEU A 84 21.03 1.25 -0.30
C LEU A 84 20.14 0.02 -0.45
N THR A 85 20.55 -1.07 0.18
CA THR A 85 19.85 -2.37 0.15
C THR A 85 19.26 -2.79 1.49
N SER A 86 19.75 -2.23 2.60
CA SER A 86 19.31 -2.64 3.94
C SER A 86 19.45 -1.53 4.97
N ILE A 87 18.54 -1.56 5.95
CA ILE A 87 18.60 -0.77 7.18
C ILE A 87 18.73 -1.76 8.34
N GLY A 88 19.81 -1.62 9.11
CA GLY A 88 20.18 -2.54 10.18
C GLY A 88 19.25 -2.51 11.40
N ALA A 89 19.49 -3.43 12.34
CA ALA A 89 18.77 -3.44 13.60
C ALA A 89 19.06 -2.17 14.41
N GLN A 90 18.05 -1.61 15.06
CA GLN A 90 18.16 -0.38 15.86
C GLN A 90 18.77 0.83 15.12
N ALA A 91 18.85 0.78 13.78
CA ALA A 91 19.61 1.76 13.00
C ALA A 91 19.22 3.21 13.27
N PHE A 92 17.95 3.49 13.58
CA PHE A 92 17.41 4.81 13.92
C PHE A 92 16.65 4.79 15.26
N ALA A 93 16.90 3.81 16.12
CA ALA A 93 16.19 3.70 17.40
C ALA A 93 16.41 4.97 18.25
N SER A 94 15.34 5.50 18.84
CA SER A 94 15.36 6.74 19.65
C SER A 94 15.95 7.98 18.95
N SER A 95 16.07 7.99 17.62
CA SER A 95 16.56 9.15 16.88
C SER A 95 15.52 10.26 16.74
N GLY A 96 15.98 11.49 16.48
CA GLY A 96 15.13 12.68 16.32
C GLY A 96 14.48 12.83 14.94
N ILE A 97 14.52 11.79 14.11
CA ILE A 97 14.05 11.88 12.72
C ILE A 97 12.54 12.11 12.66
N THR A 98 12.13 13.05 11.79
CA THR A 98 10.71 13.43 11.67
C THR A 98 10.00 12.79 10.48
N ALA A 99 10.76 12.52 9.42
CA ALA A 99 10.32 11.82 8.23
C ALA A 99 11.51 11.17 7.51
N ILE A 100 11.24 10.10 6.76
CA ILE A 100 12.25 9.46 5.91
C ILE A 100 11.62 8.91 4.62
N ALA A 101 12.34 9.06 3.51
CA ALA A 101 12.00 8.44 2.23
C ALA A 101 12.97 7.28 1.95
N ILE A 102 12.44 6.07 1.91
CA ILE A 102 13.20 4.83 1.73
C ILE A 102 13.42 4.57 0.23
N PRO A 103 14.68 4.49 -0.24
CA PRO A 103 14.99 4.21 -1.65
C PRO A 103 14.44 2.87 -2.12
N SER A 104 14.12 2.76 -3.42
CA SER A 104 13.45 1.58 -3.97
C SER A 104 14.27 0.28 -3.83
N GLY A 105 15.60 0.37 -3.80
CA GLY A 105 16.49 -0.80 -3.66
C GLY A 105 16.56 -1.39 -2.25
N VAL A 106 15.94 -0.78 -1.24
CA VAL A 106 15.95 -1.31 0.13
C VAL A 106 15.11 -2.57 0.21
N MET A 107 15.76 -3.69 0.54
CA MET A 107 15.15 -5.02 0.62
C MET A 107 14.66 -5.37 2.02
N SER A 108 15.24 -4.79 3.07
CA SER A 108 14.93 -5.12 4.46
C SER A 108 15.08 -3.94 5.42
N ILE A 109 14.14 -3.83 6.36
CA ILE A 109 14.22 -3.02 7.56
C ILE A 109 14.43 -3.96 8.75
N GLY A 110 15.52 -3.78 9.49
CA GLY A 110 15.93 -4.64 10.60
C GLY A 110 15.03 -4.56 11.83
N ALA A 111 15.31 -5.42 12.81
CA ALA A 111 14.61 -5.43 14.08
C ALA A 111 14.80 -4.09 14.82
N GLN A 112 13.72 -3.52 15.35
CA GLN A 112 13.74 -2.26 16.09
C GLN A 112 14.35 -1.08 15.31
N ALA A 113 14.45 -1.15 13.98
CA ALA A 113 15.16 -0.16 13.18
C ALA A 113 14.68 1.28 13.42
N PHE A 114 13.40 1.47 13.70
CA PHE A 114 12.76 2.75 14.02
C PHE A 114 12.01 2.66 15.36
N ALA A 115 12.53 1.87 16.31
CA ALA A 115 11.95 1.79 17.65
C ALA A 115 12.05 3.14 18.38
N LEU A 116 11.01 3.51 19.14
CA LEU A 116 11.02 4.71 19.99
C LEU A 116 11.24 6.04 19.25
N THR A 117 11.03 6.09 17.92
CA THR A 117 11.10 7.33 17.14
C THR A 117 9.77 8.10 17.22
N SER A 118 9.50 8.71 18.38
CA SER A 118 8.22 9.39 18.65
C SER A 118 7.94 10.58 17.73
N ASP A 119 8.98 11.18 17.15
CA ASP A 119 8.85 12.32 16.23
C ASP A 119 8.70 11.89 14.76
N LEU A 120 8.90 10.60 14.45
CA LEU A 120 8.78 10.06 13.09
C LEU A 120 7.30 9.93 12.69
N THR A 121 6.77 10.99 12.08
CA THR A 121 5.35 11.07 11.71
C THR A 121 5.02 10.46 10.35
N SER A 122 6.01 10.30 9.48
CA SER A 122 5.83 9.86 8.10
C SER A 122 7.02 9.05 7.58
N ILE A 123 6.71 7.92 6.95
CA ILE A 123 7.65 7.16 6.13
C ILE A 123 7.10 7.01 4.73
N ALA A 124 7.93 7.28 3.73
CA ALA A 124 7.60 7.08 2.33
C ALA A 124 8.51 6.01 1.74
N PHE A 125 7.98 5.20 0.84
CA PHE A 125 8.76 4.27 0.03
C PHE A 125 8.75 4.77 -1.41
N ASP A 126 9.92 4.78 -2.06
CA ASP A 126 9.99 5.08 -3.48
C ASP A 126 9.17 4.08 -4.30
N ALA A 127 8.68 4.53 -5.46
CA ALA A 127 7.93 3.69 -6.38
C ALA A 127 8.74 2.45 -6.79
N GLU A 128 8.05 1.32 -7.00
CA GLU A 128 8.68 0.03 -7.32
C GLU A 128 9.63 -0.46 -6.21
N SER A 129 9.27 -0.25 -4.94
CA SER A 129 10.04 -0.71 -3.78
C SER A 129 10.32 -2.22 -3.82
N GLU A 130 11.55 -2.61 -3.53
CA GLU A 130 12.01 -3.99 -3.38
C GLU A 130 11.92 -4.51 -1.94
N LEU A 131 11.26 -3.76 -1.04
CA LEU A 131 11.17 -4.10 0.39
C LEU A 131 10.41 -5.40 0.60
N THR A 132 11.08 -6.40 1.15
CA THR A 132 10.50 -7.73 1.38
C THR A 132 10.11 -7.97 2.84
N VAL A 133 10.80 -7.31 3.79
CA VAL A 133 10.70 -7.56 5.22
C VAL A 133 10.72 -6.26 6.03
N ILE A 134 9.75 -6.11 6.93
CA ILE A 134 9.81 -5.21 8.08
C ILE A 134 10.08 -6.07 9.32
N GLY A 135 11.16 -5.78 10.04
CA GLY A 135 11.64 -6.60 11.15
C GLY A 135 10.74 -6.58 12.40
N PHE A 136 11.08 -7.47 13.33
CA PHE A 136 10.52 -7.52 14.70
C PHE A 136 10.59 -6.13 15.34
N GLU A 137 9.47 -5.64 15.88
CA GLU A 137 9.39 -4.31 16.53
C GLU A 137 9.90 -3.15 15.65
N GLY A 138 9.90 -3.31 14.31
CA GLY A 138 10.57 -2.40 13.39
C GLY A 138 10.21 -0.91 13.55
N PHE A 139 8.97 -0.62 13.96
CA PHE A 139 8.42 0.71 14.22
C PHE A 139 7.73 0.81 15.59
N ILE A 140 8.11 -0.03 16.56
CA ILE A 140 7.48 -0.03 17.89
C ILE A 140 7.54 1.37 18.51
N ASN A 141 6.41 1.85 19.02
CA ASN A 141 6.27 3.14 19.68
C ASN A 141 6.85 4.31 18.84
N SER A 142 6.63 4.27 17.53
CA SER A 142 6.90 5.40 16.63
C SER A 142 5.71 6.35 16.54
N GLY A 143 5.97 7.60 16.16
CA GLY A 143 4.95 8.65 15.97
C GLY A 143 4.19 8.57 14.64
N LEU A 144 4.25 7.44 13.94
CA LEU A 144 3.70 7.31 12.59
C LEU A 144 2.19 7.56 12.59
N THR A 145 1.73 8.45 11.72
CA THR A 145 0.29 8.79 11.61
C THR A 145 -0.43 7.94 10.56
N ALA A 146 0.29 7.57 9.51
CA ALA A 146 -0.16 6.69 8.45
C ALA A 146 1.04 5.98 7.81
N ILE A 147 0.82 4.79 7.25
CA ILE A 147 1.82 4.08 6.46
C ILE A 147 1.19 3.37 5.26
N THR A 148 1.90 3.42 4.12
CA THR A 148 1.61 2.57 2.96
C THR A 148 2.67 1.49 2.86
N ILE A 149 2.27 0.23 3.05
CA ILE A 149 3.13 -0.95 2.97
C ILE A 149 3.27 -1.35 1.49
N PRO A 150 4.49 -1.38 0.92
CA PRO A 150 4.71 -1.76 -0.46
C PRO A 150 4.20 -3.16 -0.80
N ALA A 151 3.81 -3.37 -2.06
CA ALA A 151 3.26 -4.65 -2.50
C ALA A 151 4.25 -5.81 -2.34
N SER A 152 5.55 -5.52 -2.47
CA SER A 152 6.67 -6.46 -2.32
C SER A 152 6.87 -7.02 -0.92
N VAL A 153 6.29 -6.37 0.11
CA VAL A 153 6.44 -6.81 1.50
C VAL A 153 5.74 -8.15 1.68
N SER A 154 6.53 -9.16 2.03
CA SER A 154 6.10 -10.53 2.23
C SER A 154 6.00 -10.92 3.71
N ALA A 155 6.70 -10.19 4.57
CA ALA A 155 6.71 -10.39 6.01
C ALA A 155 6.76 -9.07 6.79
N ILE A 156 5.93 -8.98 7.82
CA ILE A 156 5.96 -7.97 8.87
C ILE A 156 6.26 -8.72 10.16
N GLY A 157 7.29 -8.33 10.91
CA GLY A 157 7.68 -9.00 12.14
C GLY A 157 6.63 -8.89 13.25
N ASP A 158 6.78 -9.70 14.30
CA ASP A 158 5.97 -9.55 15.50
C ASP A 158 6.17 -8.16 16.11
N ALA A 159 5.10 -7.60 16.68
CA ALA A 159 5.08 -6.26 17.31
C ALA A 159 5.60 -5.10 16.41
N ALA A 160 5.65 -5.27 15.08
CA ALA A 160 6.30 -4.31 14.19
C ALA A 160 5.75 -2.87 14.31
N PHE A 161 4.46 -2.69 14.60
CA PHE A 161 3.80 -1.40 14.84
C PHE A 161 3.09 -1.40 16.21
N GLU A 162 3.61 -2.15 17.18
CA GLU A 162 3.09 -2.09 18.55
C GLU A 162 3.26 -0.67 19.13
N LEU A 163 2.31 -0.22 19.94
CA LEU A 163 2.33 1.07 20.65
C LEU A 163 2.40 2.31 19.73
N THR A 164 2.08 2.18 18.43
CA THR A 164 1.98 3.31 17.51
C THR A 164 0.62 4.00 17.65
N ALA A 165 0.41 4.69 18.78
CA ALA A 165 -0.89 5.24 19.17
C ALA A 165 -1.46 6.26 18.17
N ASP A 166 -0.60 6.98 17.43
CA ASP A 166 -1.02 7.96 16.42
C ASP A 166 -1.29 7.34 15.04
N LEU A 167 -1.02 6.04 14.84
CA LEU A 167 -1.19 5.36 13.55
C LEU A 167 -2.67 5.11 13.26
N THR A 168 -3.30 6.06 12.57
CA THR A 168 -4.74 6.02 12.26
C THR A 168 -5.08 5.22 11.00
N ALA A 169 -4.11 5.02 10.11
CA ALA A 169 -4.31 4.35 8.84
C ALA A 169 -3.10 3.52 8.38
N VAL A 170 -3.34 2.24 8.11
CA VAL A 170 -2.43 1.37 7.35
C VAL A 170 -3.05 1.05 5.99
N THR A 171 -2.27 1.22 4.92
CA THR A 171 -2.67 0.85 3.56
C THR A 171 -1.68 -0.18 3.02
N PHE A 172 -2.18 -1.26 2.43
CA PHE A 172 -1.35 -2.22 1.70
C PHE A 172 -1.51 -1.96 0.20
N GLU A 173 -0.41 -1.87 -0.53
CA GLU A 173 -0.48 -1.69 -1.98
C GLU A 173 -1.17 -2.86 -2.69
N SER A 174 -1.75 -2.56 -3.86
CA SER A 174 -2.39 -3.56 -4.70
C SER A 174 -1.39 -4.63 -5.12
N GLY A 175 -1.78 -5.90 -5.00
CA GLY A 175 -0.86 -7.02 -5.25
C GLY A 175 0.07 -7.32 -4.09
N SER A 176 -0.28 -6.90 -2.87
CA SER A 176 0.45 -7.26 -1.64
C SER A 176 0.77 -8.75 -1.56
N GLN A 177 2.04 -9.04 -1.28
CA GLN A 177 2.61 -10.38 -1.14
C GLN A 177 2.55 -10.92 0.31
N LEU A 178 1.91 -10.18 1.22
CA LEU A 178 1.82 -10.52 2.62
C LEU A 178 0.93 -11.76 2.85
N THR A 179 1.42 -12.70 3.65
CA THR A 179 0.75 -13.99 3.89
C THR A 179 0.11 -14.11 5.27
N ALA A 180 0.53 -13.28 6.22
CA ALA A 180 0.04 -13.25 7.60
C ALA A 180 0.08 -11.83 8.16
N ILE A 181 -0.83 -11.52 9.09
CA ILE A 181 -0.60 -10.45 10.08
C ILE A 181 0.00 -11.13 11.31
N SER A 182 1.19 -10.71 11.71
CA SER A 182 1.99 -11.35 12.76
C SER A 182 1.47 -11.06 14.17
N GLN A 183 2.08 -11.70 15.17
CA GLN A 183 1.67 -11.51 16.57
C GLN A 183 1.87 -10.04 16.96
N GLU A 184 0.85 -9.46 17.61
CA GLU A 184 0.91 -8.10 18.20
C GLU A 184 1.26 -6.99 17.21
N ALA A 185 1.19 -7.26 15.90
CA ALA A 185 1.76 -6.42 14.85
C ALA A 185 1.25 -4.97 14.86
N PHE A 186 0.01 -4.74 15.30
CA PHE A 186 -0.63 -3.43 15.48
C PHE A 186 -1.27 -3.32 16.86
N GLN A 187 -0.69 -3.95 17.88
CA GLN A 187 -1.19 -3.85 19.25
C GLN A 187 -1.08 -2.41 19.76
N TYR A 188 -2.12 -1.91 20.44
CA TYR A 188 -2.14 -0.53 20.96
C TYR A 188 -1.97 0.58 19.89
N SER A 189 -2.31 0.32 18.62
CA SER A 189 -2.34 1.35 17.58
C SER A 189 -3.64 2.17 17.60
N GLY A 190 -3.60 3.36 16.99
CA GLY A 190 -4.76 4.26 16.82
C GLY A 190 -5.63 3.98 15.58
N LEU A 191 -5.60 2.76 15.05
CA LEU A 191 -6.23 2.44 13.76
C LEU A 191 -7.74 2.61 13.85
N THR A 192 -8.33 3.30 12.87
CA THR A 192 -9.79 3.48 12.79
C THR A 192 -10.46 2.45 11.87
N ARG A 193 -9.71 1.98 10.88
CA ARG A 193 -10.15 0.96 9.92
C ARG A 193 -8.95 0.15 9.44
N VAL A 194 -9.18 -1.12 9.11
CA VAL A 194 -8.16 -1.98 8.52
C VAL A 194 -8.74 -2.80 7.37
N GLU A 195 -8.02 -2.80 6.25
CA GLU A 195 -8.29 -3.69 5.11
C GLU A 195 -7.17 -4.73 5.01
N ILE A 196 -7.48 -5.97 5.34
CA ILE A 196 -6.51 -7.07 5.31
C ILE A 196 -6.29 -7.48 3.85
N PRO A 197 -5.04 -7.54 3.35
CA PRO A 197 -4.76 -7.82 1.94
C PRO A 197 -5.12 -9.27 1.58
N THR A 198 -5.51 -9.48 0.31
CA THR A 198 -6.08 -10.76 -0.16
C THR A 198 -5.11 -11.94 -0.13
N GLY A 199 -3.80 -11.72 0.02
CA GLY A 199 -2.81 -12.78 0.23
C GLY A 199 -2.80 -13.37 1.64
N VAL A 200 -3.36 -12.67 2.62
CA VAL A 200 -3.26 -13.06 4.04
C VAL A 200 -4.14 -14.26 4.36
N THR A 201 -3.54 -15.23 5.05
CA THR A 201 -4.16 -16.51 5.42
C THR A 201 -4.40 -16.65 6.92
N SER A 202 -3.66 -15.89 7.74
CA SER A 202 -3.74 -15.93 9.21
C SER A 202 -3.59 -14.54 9.83
N ILE A 203 -4.30 -14.31 10.94
CA ILE A 203 -4.14 -13.14 11.82
C ILE A 203 -3.64 -13.64 13.17
N GLY A 204 -2.49 -13.14 13.61
CA GLY A 204 -1.75 -13.57 14.79
C GLY A 204 -2.38 -13.19 16.13
N ILE A 205 -1.79 -13.71 17.21
CA ILE A 205 -2.25 -13.47 18.59
C ILE A 205 -2.15 -11.97 18.85
N GLY A 206 -3.21 -11.37 19.39
CA GLY A 206 -3.20 -9.96 19.77
C GLY A 206 -2.90 -8.97 18.65
N ALA A 207 -2.98 -9.36 17.37
CA ALA A 207 -2.53 -8.55 16.24
C ALA A 207 -3.09 -7.12 16.20
N PHE A 208 -4.32 -6.93 16.68
CA PHE A 208 -5.01 -5.64 16.83
C PHE A 208 -5.57 -5.48 18.26
N TYR A 209 -4.93 -6.11 19.25
CA TYR A 209 -5.36 -6.01 20.64
C TYR A 209 -5.34 -4.55 21.10
N ASN A 210 -6.42 -4.14 21.78
CA ASN A 210 -6.57 -2.81 22.38
C ASN A 210 -6.43 -1.65 21.37
N ASN A 211 -6.89 -1.82 20.14
CA ASN A 211 -7.12 -0.71 19.20
C ASN A 211 -8.46 -0.06 19.54
N LEU A 212 -8.44 0.95 20.41
CA LEU A 212 -9.65 1.54 20.99
C LEU A 212 -10.54 2.25 19.97
N ASP A 213 -9.96 2.75 18.88
CA ASP A 213 -10.66 3.52 17.85
C ASP A 213 -11.02 2.68 16.60
N LEU A 214 -10.70 1.39 16.58
CA LEU A 214 -10.92 0.53 15.42
C LEU A 214 -12.40 0.23 15.22
N GLU A 215 -13.03 0.89 14.25
CA GLU A 215 -14.46 0.78 13.97
C GLU A 215 -14.80 -0.33 12.97
N THR A 216 -13.95 -0.52 11.95
CA THR A 216 -14.24 -1.40 10.81
C THR A 216 -13.04 -2.23 10.39
N VAL A 217 -13.25 -3.54 10.22
CA VAL A 217 -12.24 -4.46 9.69
C VAL A 217 -12.79 -5.18 8.46
N ARG A 218 -11.98 -5.28 7.40
CA ARG A 218 -12.28 -6.10 6.21
C ARG A 218 -11.33 -7.29 6.15
N ILE A 219 -11.89 -8.49 6.21
CA ILE A 219 -11.19 -9.76 6.21
C ILE A 219 -11.47 -10.49 4.86
N PRO A 220 -10.44 -10.75 4.04
CA PRO A 220 -10.60 -11.40 2.74
C PRO A 220 -10.96 -12.87 2.90
N SER A 221 -11.41 -13.50 1.83
CA SER A 221 -11.84 -14.91 1.83
C SER A 221 -10.71 -15.91 2.04
N THR A 222 -9.47 -15.45 1.97
CA THR A 222 -8.24 -16.24 2.12
C THR A 222 -7.83 -16.44 3.57
N VAL A 223 -8.33 -15.63 4.50
CA VAL A 223 -8.09 -15.82 5.94
C VAL A 223 -8.81 -17.07 6.41
N THR A 224 -8.04 -18.02 6.92
CA THR A 224 -8.51 -19.31 7.44
C THR A 224 -8.41 -19.41 8.96
N SER A 225 -7.59 -18.58 9.60
CA SER A 225 -7.43 -18.56 11.05
C SER A 225 -7.25 -17.14 11.60
N ILE A 226 -7.91 -16.88 12.73
CA ILE A 226 -7.78 -15.67 13.54
C ILE A 226 -7.43 -16.16 14.95
N ALA A 227 -6.25 -15.79 15.45
CA ALA A 227 -5.75 -16.31 16.71
C ALA A 227 -6.45 -15.67 17.94
N ALA A 228 -6.08 -16.14 19.13
CA ALA A 228 -6.64 -15.65 20.39
C ALA A 228 -6.38 -14.15 20.57
N SER A 229 -7.35 -13.45 21.15
CA SER A 229 -7.28 -12.02 21.46
C SER A 229 -6.97 -11.07 20.29
N ALA A 230 -7.05 -11.53 19.04
CA ALA A 230 -6.59 -10.76 17.87
C ALA A 230 -7.23 -9.36 17.75
N PHE A 231 -8.49 -9.21 18.15
CA PHE A 231 -9.25 -7.95 18.22
C PHE A 231 -9.87 -7.76 19.61
N GLN A 232 -9.27 -8.35 20.64
CA GLN A 232 -9.75 -8.15 22.01
C GLN A 232 -9.54 -6.69 22.44
N ARG A 233 -10.50 -6.14 23.20
CA ARG A 233 -10.53 -4.74 23.64
C ARG A 233 -10.58 -3.69 22.51
N THR A 234 -11.05 -4.05 21.32
CA THR A 234 -11.39 -3.06 20.27
C THR A 234 -12.79 -2.49 20.50
N ILE A 235 -12.94 -1.62 21.50
CA ILE A 235 -14.24 -1.22 22.04
C ILE A 235 -15.13 -0.42 21.07
N SER A 236 -14.54 0.20 20.04
CA SER A 236 -15.26 0.94 19.00
C SER A 236 -15.66 0.08 17.80
N LEU A 237 -15.31 -1.22 17.80
CA LEU A 237 -15.56 -2.11 16.67
C LEU A 237 -17.07 -2.26 16.44
N THR A 238 -17.52 -1.87 15.25
CA THR A 238 -18.93 -1.94 14.85
C THR A 238 -19.18 -3.00 13.79
N ASP A 239 -18.25 -3.18 12.86
CA ASP A 239 -18.43 -4.01 11.68
C ASP A 239 -17.15 -4.76 11.29
N VAL A 240 -17.26 -6.09 11.22
CA VAL A 240 -16.23 -6.98 10.65
C VAL A 240 -16.79 -7.61 9.40
N TYR A 241 -16.23 -7.24 8.24
CA TYR A 241 -16.64 -7.77 6.94
C TYR A 241 -15.85 -9.01 6.60
N PHE A 242 -16.53 -10.14 6.42
CA PHE A 242 -15.92 -11.38 5.96
C PHE A 242 -16.30 -11.67 4.51
N ALA A 243 -15.32 -11.63 3.61
CA ALA A 243 -15.54 -11.96 2.20
C ALA A 243 -15.68 -13.48 1.95
N GLY A 244 -15.20 -14.31 2.88
CA GLY A 244 -15.24 -15.77 2.83
C GLY A 244 -16.65 -16.36 2.92
N LYS A 245 -16.84 -17.53 2.30
CA LYS A 245 -18.06 -18.35 2.48
C LYS A 245 -17.96 -19.31 3.67
N THR A 246 -16.73 -19.66 4.04
CA THR A 246 -16.41 -20.48 5.19
C THR A 246 -15.85 -19.55 6.26
N ALA A 247 -16.32 -19.72 7.49
CA ALA A 247 -15.83 -18.99 8.64
C ALA A 247 -14.40 -19.44 8.97
N PRO A 248 -13.48 -18.52 9.29
CA PRO A 248 -12.16 -18.90 9.77
C PRO A 248 -12.26 -19.62 11.12
N ALA A 249 -11.23 -20.40 11.46
CA ALA A 249 -11.03 -20.83 12.83
C ALA A 249 -10.71 -19.59 13.70
N VAL A 250 -11.40 -19.45 14.83
CA VAL A 250 -11.26 -18.28 15.71
C VAL A 250 -10.78 -18.75 17.08
N GLY A 251 -9.68 -18.15 17.55
CA GLY A 251 -9.12 -18.40 18.87
C GLY A 251 -9.95 -17.79 20.00
N ALA A 252 -9.62 -18.17 21.23
CA ALA A 252 -10.31 -17.66 22.42
C ALA A 252 -10.32 -16.13 22.46
N ASP A 253 -11.48 -15.56 22.77
CA ASP A 253 -11.71 -14.13 22.96
C ASP A 253 -11.23 -13.23 21.81
N ALA A 254 -11.09 -13.75 20.59
CA ALA A 254 -10.54 -12.99 19.48
C ALA A 254 -11.31 -11.69 19.17
N PHE A 255 -12.61 -11.64 19.43
CA PHE A 255 -13.45 -10.42 19.32
C PHE A 255 -14.14 -10.06 20.65
N GLY A 256 -13.83 -10.79 21.73
CA GLY A 256 -14.50 -10.69 23.01
C GLY A 256 -13.76 -9.79 23.99
N ASP A 257 -14.48 -9.22 24.95
CA ASP A 257 -13.92 -8.54 26.12
C ASP A 257 -14.36 -9.27 27.40
N PRO A 258 -13.48 -10.09 28.02
CA PRO A 258 -13.83 -10.81 29.23
C PRO A 258 -14.03 -9.91 30.46
N GLU A 259 -13.62 -8.62 30.39
CA GLU A 259 -13.72 -7.66 31.51
C GLU A 259 -14.97 -6.77 31.48
N ASN A 260 -15.85 -6.95 30.50
CA ASN A 260 -17.26 -6.54 30.54
C ASN A 260 -17.53 -5.04 30.76
N MET A 261 -17.20 -4.18 29.77
CA MET A 261 -17.84 -2.85 29.65
C MET A 261 -18.28 -2.49 28.22
N ARG A 262 -18.89 -3.44 27.51
CA ARG A 262 -20.09 -3.25 26.64
C ARG A 262 -20.32 -4.53 25.87
N VAL A 263 -21.56 -5.00 25.88
CA VAL A 263 -22.05 -5.97 24.90
C VAL A 263 -21.73 -5.39 23.52
N LEU A 264 -20.73 -5.94 22.84
CA LEU A 264 -20.30 -5.46 21.53
C LEU A 264 -21.41 -5.81 20.52
N ASP A 265 -22.22 -4.83 20.15
CA ASP A 265 -23.14 -4.86 18.99
C ASP A 265 -22.39 -4.94 17.64
N ALA A 266 -21.10 -5.33 17.68
CA ALA A 266 -20.24 -5.53 16.54
C ALA A 266 -20.82 -6.63 15.66
N LYS A 267 -20.86 -6.38 14.35
CA LYS A 267 -21.50 -7.30 13.41
C LYS A 267 -20.48 -8.06 12.58
N ALA A 268 -20.67 -9.37 12.50
CA ALA A 268 -20.10 -10.17 11.44
C ALA A 268 -20.93 -9.92 10.16
N ARG A 269 -20.41 -9.04 9.30
CA ARG A 269 -21.01 -8.71 7.99
C ARG A 269 -20.62 -9.76 6.97
N ILE A 270 -21.59 -10.60 6.61
CA ILE A 270 -21.37 -11.76 5.74
C ILE A 270 -22.32 -11.79 4.55
N SER A 271 -21.95 -12.58 3.53
CA SER A 271 -22.89 -12.96 2.47
C SER A 271 -23.94 -13.95 2.98
N TYR A 272 -25.15 -13.93 2.41
CA TYR A 272 -26.18 -14.95 2.73
C TYR A 272 -25.72 -16.39 2.46
N SER A 273 -24.80 -16.58 1.49
CA SER A 273 -24.20 -17.88 1.19
C SER A 273 -23.25 -18.40 2.28
N ALA A 274 -22.78 -17.54 3.19
CA ALA A 274 -21.87 -17.92 4.28
C ALA A 274 -22.61 -18.34 5.57
N ARG A 275 -23.95 -18.19 5.62
CA ARG A 275 -24.77 -18.44 6.82
C ARG A 275 -24.60 -19.84 7.43
N SER A 276 -24.26 -20.85 6.64
CA SER A 276 -24.06 -22.21 7.15
C SER A 276 -22.81 -22.34 8.01
N SER A 277 -21.83 -21.44 7.86
CA SER A 277 -20.58 -21.45 8.62
C SER A 277 -20.53 -20.43 9.74
N PHE A 278 -21.23 -19.29 9.58
CA PHE A 278 -21.26 -18.21 10.58
C PHE A 278 -22.52 -18.24 11.46
N GLY A 279 -23.62 -18.83 11.00
CA GLY A 279 -24.91 -18.79 11.71
C GLY A 279 -25.96 -17.95 10.99
N LEU A 280 -27.14 -17.87 11.62
CA LEU A 280 -28.31 -17.20 11.06
C LEU A 280 -28.31 -15.71 11.41
N LEU A 281 -29.11 -14.92 10.69
CA LEU A 281 -29.27 -13.49 10.96
C LEU A 281 -29.64 -13.25 12.44
N GLY A 282 -28.87 -12.42 13.12
CA GLY A 282 -29.10 -12.03 14.52
C GLY A 282 -28.55 -13.00 15.56
N THR A 283 -27.99 -14.16 15.16
CA THR A 283 -27.28 -15.03 16.11
C THR A 283 -25.89 -14.50 16.40
N THR A 284 -25.31 -14.88 17.53
CA THR A 284 -23.92 -14.57 17.87
C THR A 284 -22.97 -15.63 17.31
N TRP A 285 -21.86 -15.19 16.72
CA TRP A 285 -20.74 -16.02 16.26
C TRP A 285 -19.44 -15.36 16.71
N ASN A 286 -18.70 -16.03 17.61
CA ASN A 286 -17.48 -15.50 18.24
C ASN A 286 -17.66 -14.05 18.70
N ASP A 287 -18.69 -13.81 19.52
CA ASP A 287 -19.05 -12.49 20.07
C ASP A 287 -19.47 -11.41 19.06
N LEU A 288 -19.63 -11.77 17.79
CA LEU A 288 -20.16 -10.90 16.75
C LEU A 288 -21.60 -11.26 16.39
N VAL A 289 -22.47 -10.26 16.25
CA VAL A 289 -23.85 -10.46 15.77
C VAL A 289 -23.83 -10.67 14.26
N VAL A 290 -24.32 -11.82 13.79
CA VAL A 290 -24.35 -12.14 12.36
C VAL A 290 -25.34 -11.22 11.64
N GLN A 291 -24.83 -10.48 10.66
CA GLN A 291 -25.66 -9.65 9.78
C GLN A 291 -25.35 -9.85 8.31
N TYR A 292 -26.38 -10.15 7.54
CA TYR A 292 -26.24 -10.30 6.09
C TYR A 292 -26.07 -8.95 5.40
N THR A 293 -25.06 -8.83 4.56
CA THR A 293 -24.89 -7.66 3.68
C THR A 293 -25.89 -7.69 2.53
N LYS A 294 -26.43 -6.53 2.14
CA LYS A 294 -27.43 -6.44 1.06
C LYS A 294 -26.78 -6.39 -0.33
N ARG A 295 -25.49 -6.04 -0.41
CA ARG A 295 -24.75 -5.87 -1.66
C ARG A 295 -23.38 -6.53 -1.56
N SER A 296 -22.94 -7.25 -2.61
CA SER A 296 -21.60 -7.85 -2.61
C SER A 296 -20.49 -6.81 -2.53
N SER A 297 -20.73 -5.57 -2.98
CA SER A 297 -19.75 -4.47 -2.87
C SER A 297 -19.47 -4.06 -1.41
N GLU A 298 -20.42 -4.26 -0.49
CA GLU A 298 -20.20 -4.00 0.94
C GLU A 298 -19.19 -4.99 1.53
N LEU A 299 -19.04 -6.17 0.93
CA LEU A 299 -18.04 -7.19 1.28
C LEU A 299 -16.73 -7.04 0.48
N VAL A 300 -16.73 -6.26 -0.61
CA VAL A 300 -15.75 -6.37 -1.71
C VAL A 300 -15.15 -5.03 -2.15
N GLU A 301 -15.37 -3.90 -1.47
CA GLU A 301 -14.55 -2.70 -1.77
C GLU A 301 -13.14 -2.78 -1.14
N VAL A 302 -12.45 -3.90 -1.36
CA VAL A 302 -11.05 -3.90 -1.80
C VAL A 302 -11.12 -4.08 -3.31
N LEU A 303 -11.52 -3.02 -4.03
CA LEU A 303 -11.34 -3.01 -5.47
C LEU A 303 -9.93 -2.48 -5.70
N GLU A 304 -9.03 -3.45 -5.93
CA GLU A 304 -7.96 -3.42 -6.93
C GLU A 304 -8.02 -2.18 -7.82
N GLU A 305 -6.84 -1.61 -8.11
CA GLU A 305 -6.53 -0.62 -9.16
C GLU A 305 -7.58 -0.44 -10.26
N PRO A 306 -7.73 0.76 -10.85
CA PRO A 306 -8.71 1.02 -11.91
C PRO A 306 -8.75 -0.15 -12.89
N GLN A 307 -9.80 -0.97 -12.82
CA GLN A 307 -9.86 -2.25 -13.53
C GLN A 307 -9.76 -1.98 -15.04
N LEU A 308 -8.54 -2.01 -15.58
CA LEU A 308 -8.25 -1.76 -16.98
C LEU A 308 -8.59 -3.05 -17.73
N VAL A 309 -9.87 -3.23 -18.09
CA VAL A 309 -10.26 -4.38 -18.89
C VAL A 309 -9.87 -4.11 -20.33
N SER A 310 -8.91 -4.92 -20.78
CA SER A 310 -8.40 -4.92 -22.13
C SER A 310 -9.24 -5.91 -22.99
N LEU A 311 -10.00 -5.37 -23.95
CA LEU A 311 -10.77 -6.12 -24.97
C LEU A 311 -10.14 -6.02 -26.37
N THR A 312 -9.67 -7.14 -26.93
CA THR A 312 -9.27 -7.20 -28.35
C THR A 312 -10.49 -7.53 -29.20
N LEU A 313 -10.97 -6.58 -30.02
CA LEU A 313 -12.15 -6.76 -30.87
C LEU A 313 -11.74 -7.14 -32.31
N LYS A 314 -12.25 -8.27 -32.81
CA LYS A 314 -12.09 -8.69 -34.21
C LYS A 314 -13.38 -8.35 -34.96
N GLY A 315 -13.37 -7.29 -35.76
CA GLY A 315 -14.52 -6.89 -36.59
C GLY A 315 -15.52 -5.95 -35.88
N SER A 316 -16.76 -5.97 -36.37
CA SER A 316 -17.85 -5.04 -36.00
C SER A 316 -18.85 -5.61 -34.98
N SER A 317 -18.54 -6.72 -34.30
CA SER A 317 -19.43 -7.36 -33.33
C SER A 317 -18.67 -7.88 -32.10
N LEU A 318 -19.40 -8.05 -30.99
CA LEU A 318 -18.88 -8.63 -29.74
C LEU A 318 -19.14 -10.14 -29.72
N SER A 319 -18.07 -10.93 -29.66
CA SER A 319 -18.15 -12.38 -29.44
C SER A 319 -18.69 -12.71 -28.05
N LYS A 320 -19.20 -13.94 -27.86
CA LYS A 320 -19.66 -14.46 -26.56
C LYS A 320 -18.59 -14.35 -25.47
N LYS A 321 -17.31 -14.59 -25.79
CA LYS A 321 -16.17 -14.48 -24.87
C LYS A 321 -15.92 -13.03 -24.43
N GLN A 322 -16.01 -12.08 -25.36
CA GLN A 322 -15.89 -10.64 -25.05
C GLN A 322 -17.08 -10.14 -24.23
N MET A 323 -18.30 -10.58 -24.55
CA MET A 323 -19.48 -10.28 -23.74
C MET A 323 -19.37 -10.82 -22.32
N LYS A 324 -18.79 -12.01 -22.11
CA LYS A 324 -18.53 -12.56 -20.77
C LYS A 324 -17.57 -11.67 -19.97
N LYS A 325 -16.49 -11.17 -20.60
CA LYS A 325 -15.55 -10.21 -19.99
C LYS A 325 -16.24 -8.88 -19.63
N LEU A 326 -17.08 -8.36 -20.53
CA LEU A 326 -17.87 -7.15 -20.28
C LEU A 326 -18.91 -7.32 -19.17
N ARG A 327 -19.52 -8.50 -19.04
CA ARG A 327 -20.42 -8.83 -17.92
C ARG A 327 -19.68 -8.83 -16.59
N ALA A 328 -18.52 -9.46 -16.53
CA ALA A 328 -17.68 -9.48 -15.33
C ALA A 328 -17.28 -8.06 -14.91
N LEU A 329 -16.89 -7.21 -15.87
CA LEU A 329 -16.57 -5.79 -15.61
C LEU A 329 -17.76 -5.01 -15.03
N VAL A 330 -18.96 -5.15 -15.61
CA VAL A 330 -20.17 -4.47 -15.10
C VAL A 330 -20.54 -4.95 -13.70
N LEU A 331 -20.31 -6.22 -13.40
CA LEU A 331 -20.57 -6.80 -12.09
C LEU A 331 -19.56 -6.29 -11.03
N ALA A 332 -18.28 -6.17 -11.42
CA ALA A 332 -17.20 -5.71 -10.56
C ALA A 332 -17.26 -4.21 -10.24
N VAL A 333 -17.60 -3.36 -11.20
CA VAL A 333 -17.52 -1.89 -11.05
C VAL A 333 -18.85 -1.24 -10.61
N GLY A 334 -19.96 -2.00 -10.62
CA GLY A 334 -21.27 -1.49 -10.21
C GLY A 334 -21.90 -0.47 -11.19
N ARG A 335 -23.01 0.17 -10.77
CA ARG A 335 -23.84 1.06 -11.63
C ARG A 335 -23.43 2.54 -11.60
N LYS A 336 -22.49 2.95 -10.75
CA LYS A 336 -22.05 4.34 -10.56
C LYS A 336 -20.52 4.42 -10.64
N GLY A 337 -19.98 5.06 -11.68
CA GLY A 337 -18.54 5.29 -11.85
C GLY A 337 -18.23 6.05 -13.15
N SER A 338 -17.11 6.78 -13.22
CA SER A 338 -16.62 7.43 -14.45
C SER A 338 -15.76 6.43 -15.24
N PHE A 339 -15.97 6.29 -16.56
CA PHE A 339 -15.24 5.33 -17.40
C PHE A 339 -14.53 6.01 -18.57
N GLU A 340 -13.26 5.66 -18.82
CA GLU A 340 -12.56 5.99 -20.06
C GLU A 340 -12.53 4.77 -20.99
N ILE A 341 -12.89 4.95 -22.27
CA ILE A 341 -12.86 3.90 -23.30
C ILE A 341 -11.83 4.29 -24.35
N THR A 342 -10.67 3.63 -24.33
CA THR A 342 -9.65 3.81 -25.36
C THR A 342 -9.79 2.72 -26.42
N ALA A 343 -9.87 3.08 -27.70
CA ALA A 343 -10.00 2.12 -28.80
C ALA A 343 -8.76 2.18 -29.72
N GLY A 344 -7.98 1.10 -29.75
CA GLY A 344 -6.87 0.92 -30.69
C GLY A 344 -7.25 -0.04 -31.82
N VAL A 345 -6.94 0.32 -33.08
CA VAL A 345 -7.09 -0.57 -34.24
C VAL A 345 -5.77 -0.66 -35.00
N VAL A 346 -5.34 -1.88 -35.28
CA VAL A 346 -4.21 -2.17 -36.18
C VAL A 346 -4.71 -2.04 -37.61
N LYS A 347 -4.06 -1.18 -38.39
CA LYS A 347 -4.38 -1.01 -39.81
C LYS A 347 -4.05 -2.30 -40.55
N LYS A 348 -5.04 -2.91 -41.21
CA LYS A 348 -4.79 -4.06 -42.10
C LYS A 348 -4.25 -3.58 -43.44
N GLU A 349 -3.51 -4.43 -44.13
CA GLU A 349 -3.08 -4.21 -45.51
C GLU A 349 -4.32 -3.92 -46.39
N GLY A 350 -4.25 -2.85 -47.19
CA GLY A 350 -5.39 -2.33 -47.98
C GLY A 350 -6.41 -1.45 -47.22
N MET A 351 -6.32 -1.29 -45.89
CA MET A 351 -7.24 -0.42 -45.13
C MET A 351 -6.76 1.04 -45.09
N THR A 352 -7.63 2.00 -45.42
CA THR A 352 -7.29 3.43 -45.27
C THR A 352 -7.22 3.84 -43.79
N ARG A 353 -6.42 4.87 -43.47
CA ARG A 353 -6.32 5.43 -42.11
C ARG A 353 -7.70 5.93 -41.60
N ALA A 354 -8.52 6.45 -42.51
CA ALA A 354 -9.90 6.85 -42.22
C ALA A 354 -10.78 5.63 -41.88
N GLY A 355 -10.65 4.54 -42.63
CA GLY A 355 -11.34 3.27 -42.36
C GLY A 355 -10.97 2.66 -41.01
N ALA A 356 -9.68 2.67 -40.64
CA ALA A 356 -9.23 2.21 -39.33
C ALA A 356 -9.81 3.06 -38.17
N LYS A 357 -9.83 4.39 -38.33
CA LYS A 357 -10.46 5.29 -37.34
C LYS A 357 -11.99 5.08 -37.24
N ALA A 358 -12.66 4.79 -38.35
CA ALA A 358 -14.09 4.49 -38.36
C ALA A 358 -14.40 3.18 -37.64
N LEU A 359 -13.60 2.14 -37.87
CA LEU A 359 -13.70 0.85 -37.19
C LEU A 359 -13.51 1.00 -35.66
N ALA A 360 -12.48 1.73 -35.22
CA ALA A 360 -12.23 2.00 -33.81
C ALA A 360 -13.40 2.73 -33.13
N ARG A 361 -14.00 3.71 -33.82
CA ARG A 361 -15.18 4.44 -33.34
C ARG A 361 -16.40 3.54 -33.21
N ASN A 362 -16.64 2.66 -34.18
CA ASN A 362 -17.76 1.72 -34.13
C ASN A 362 -17.59 0.70 -32.98
N GLN A 363 -16.38 0.21 -32.78
CA GLN A 363 -16.04 -0.67 -31.66
C GLN A 363 -16.25 0.00 -30.29
N ALA A 364 -15.82 1.25 -30.13
CA ALA A 364 -16.09 2.02 -28.91
C ALA A 364 -17.60 2.25 -28.68
N LYS A 365 -18.37 2.52 -29.74
CA LYS A 365 -19.84 2.68 -29.67
C LYS A 365 -20.54 1.40 -29.21
N LEU A 366 -20.13 0.22 -29.70
CA LEU A 366 -20.71 -1.06 -29.28
C LEU A 366 -20.55 -1.31 -27.79
N VAL A 367 -19.34 -1.07 -27.28
CA VAL A 367 -19.01 -1.22 -25.85
C VAL A 367 -19.78 -0.20 -25.03
N ARG A 368 -19.84 1.06 -25.48
CA ARG A 368 -20.63 2.11 -24.83
C ARG A 368 -22.11 1.73 -24.74
N GLY A 369 -22.71 1.29 -25.84
CA GLY A 369 -24.13 0.89 -25.89
C GLY A 369 -24.42 -0.25 -24.92
N TYR A 370 -23.54 -1.25 -24.87
CA TYR A 370 -23.65 -2.35 -23.91
C TYR A 370 -23.63 -1.88 -22.45
N LEU A 371 -22.69 -0.99 -22.08
CA LEU A 371 -22.57 -0.47 -20.71
C LEU A 371 -23.80 0.35 -20.31
N VAL A 372 -24.26 1.26 -21.19
CA VAL A 372 -25.45 2.08 -20.93
C VAL A 372 -26.70 1.22 -20.76
N ALA A 373 -26.90 0.21 -21.61
CA ALA A 373 -28.03 -0.72 -21.51
C ALA A 373 -28.07 -1.51 -20.18
N ARG A 374 -26.95 -1.57 -19.45
CA ARG A 374 -26.85 -2.21 -18.13
C ARG A 374 -26.88 -1.22 -16.96
N GLY A 375 -27.24 0.04 -17.22
CA GLY A 375 -27.42 1.06 -16.20
C GLY A 375 -26.12 1.70 -15.70
N VAL A 376 -25.04 1.61 -16.46
CA VAL A 376 -23.76 2.26 -16.14
C VAL A 376 -23.80 3.74 -16.57
N LYS A 377 -23.66 4.66 -15.62
CA LYS A 377 -23.65 6.12 -15.89
C LYS A 377 -22.28 6.59 -16.39
N LEU A 378 -22.15 6.92 -17.68
CA LEU A 378 -20.89 7.38 -18.28
C LEU A 378 -20.75 8.90 -18.16
N LEU A 379 -19.93 9.38 -17.22
CA LEU A 379 -19.78 10.81 -16.91
C LEU A 379 -18.87 11.58 -17.88
N ARG A 380 -17.85 10.93 -18.48
CA ARG A 380 -17.02 11.50 -19.56
C ARG A 380 -16.52 10.42 -20.51
N THR A 381 -17.03 10.34 -21.73
CA THR A 381 -16.44 9.49 -22.79
C THR A 381 -15.36 10.26 -23.55
N SER A 382 -14.08 10.13 -23.18
CA SER A 382 -12.97 10.45 -24.10
C SER A 382 -12.66 9.22 -24.96
N ILE A 383 -13.09 9.23 -26.22
CA ILE A 383 -12.73 8.17 -27.17
C ILE A 383 -11.36 8.53 -27.76
N LYS A 384 -10.28 8.00 -27.17
CA LYS A 384 -8.93 8.08 -27.76
C LYS A 384 -8.80 7.00 -28.83
N VAL A 385 -8.72 7.43 -30.10
CA VAL A 385 -8.53 6.54 -31.25
C VAL A 385 -7.06 6.52 -31.65
N ARG A 386 -6.39 5.36 -31.55
CA ARG A 386 -5.04 5.16 -32.09
C ARG A 386 -5.10 4.21 -33.29
N VAL A 387 -4.45 4.61 -34.38
CA VAL A 387 -4.17 3.75 -35.54
C VAL A 387 -2.75 3.25 -35.37
N LEU A 388 -2.57 1.93 -35.34
CA LEU A 388 -1.25 1.29 -35.22
C LEU A 388 -0.82 0.75 -36.59
N ASP A 389 0.46 0.89 -36.92
CA ASP A 389 1.03 0.38 -38.18
C ASP A 389 1.17 -1.15 -38.17
N THR A 390 1.24 -1.74 -39.37
CA THR A 390 1.37 -3.19 -39.59
C THR A 390 2.65 -3.72 -38.94
N GLY A 391 2.51 -4.55 -37.90
CA GLY A 391 3.63 -5.08 -37.11
C GLY A 391 3.53 -4.77 -35.61
N ALA A 392 2.71 -3.79 -35.20
CA ALA A 392 2.47 -3.51 -33.79
C ALA A 392 1.48 -4.51 -33.17
N VAL A 393 1.80 -5.02 -31.97
CA VAL A 393 0.84 -5.79 -31.15
C VAL A 393 -0.36 -4.88 -30.84
N PRO A 394 -1.62 -5.32 -31.08
CA PRO A 394 -2.79 -4.48 -30.88
C PRO A 394 -2.85 -4.01 -29.42
N LYS A 395 -2.64 -2.71 -29.18
CA LYS A 395 -2.99 -2.11 -27.89
C LYS A 395 -4.52 -2.12 -27.79
N THR A 396 -4.94 -2.91 -26.84
CA THR A 396 -6.28 -3.38 -26.54
C THR A 396 -7.30 -2.25 -26.34
N LEU A 397 -8.60 -2.51 -26.54
CA LEU A 397 -9.61 -1.56 -26.07
C LEU A 397 -9.61 -1.59 -24.55
N VAL A 398 -9.18 -0.49 -23.93
CA VAL A 398 -9.06 -0.40 -22.48
C VAL A 398 -10.29 0.33 -21.95
N VAL A 399 -11.05 -0.35 -21.10
CA VAL A 399 -12.14 0.25 -20.33
C VAL A 399 -11.68 0.28 -18.88
N GLY A 400 -11.52 1.49 -18.32
CA GLY A 400 -11.09 1.66 -16.93
C GLY A 400 -11.98 2.65 -16.18
N ARG A 401 -12.12 2.45 -14.86
CA ARG A 401 -12.71 3.44 -13.96
C ARG A 401 -11.70 4.58 -13.80
N LYS A 402 -12.11 5.82 -14.00
CA LYS A 402 -11.31 6.98 -13.59
C LYS A 402 -11.72 7.29 -12.15
N LEU A 403 -10.76 7.22 -11.21
CA LEU A 403 -10.96 7.75 -9.87
C LEU A 403 -11.20 9.26 -9.96
#